data_AF-A0A956YYA4-F1
#
_entry.id   AF-A0A956YYA4-F1
#
_cell.length_a   1.000
_cell.length_b   1.000
_cell.length_c   1.000
_cell.angle_alpha   90.00
_cell.angle_beta   90.00
_cell.angle_gamma   90.00
#
_symmetry.space_group_name_H-M   'P 1'
#
loop_
_entity.id
_entity.type
_entity.pdbx_description
1 polymer ?
#
loop_
_entity_poly.entity_id
_entity_poly.type
_entity_poly.pdbx_seq_one_letter_code
_entity_poly.pdbx_strand_id
1 'polypeptide(L)'
;MARKIIIDTDPGVDDTMAIFFALKSPELDVIGLTTIFGNVHTSLASTNAVRLMEIADRREIPVASGVADPLTRAFGGPVPYVHGDDGQGNIFLPPPQGQPLDQSAADFIIEQVMSHPGEITLVPVGPLTNIALALRLEPRIAENVHEVVIMGGNAIVPGNASPAAEANIRNDPEAADLVFGAPWQVTMVGLDVTHKVNMTRKHLEHYSTINSPLAQHIARIVPHYRDFFERT
;
A
#
# COMPACT_ATOMS: atom_id res chain seq x y z
N MET A 1 -2.01 -24.02 2.68
CA MET A 1 -1.20 -23.37 1.65
C MET A 1 -1.05 -21.90 2.02
N ALA A 2 0.02 -21.22 1.60
CA ALA A 2 0.15 -19.79 1.80
C ALA A 2 -0.98 -19.06 1.04
N ARG A 3 -1.47 -17.96 1.62
CA ARG A 3 -2.55 -17.15 1.04
C ARG A 3 -1.98 -16.24 -0.03
N LYS A 4 -2.49 -16.34 -1.26
CA LYS A 4 -2.08 -15.45 -2.36
C LYS A 4 -2.62 -14.04 -2.13
N ILE A 5 -1.73 -13.06 -2.16
CA ILE A 5 -2.11 -11.66 -1.98
C ILE A 5 -1.55 -10.76 -3.08
N ILE A 6 -2.35 -9.76 -3.44
CA ILE A 6 -1.90 -8.57 -4.17
C ILE A 6 -1.97 -7.40 -3.20
N ILE A 7 -0.86 -6.68 -3.06
CA ILE A 7 -0.80 -5.48 -2.22
C ILE A 7 -0.93 -4.26 -3.14
N ASP A 8 -1.99 -3.47 -2.95
CA ASP A 8 -2.21 -2.21 -3.64
C ASP A 8 -1.77 -1.05 -2.73
N THR A 9 -0.73 -0.31 -3.12
CA THR A 9 0.08 0.49 -2.20
C THR A 9 0.57 1.77 -2.83
N ASP A 10 0.86 2.78 -2.02
CA ASP A 10 1.44 4.07 -2.42
C ASP A 10 2.76 4.30 -1.69
N PRO A 11 3.82 3.48 -1.94
CA PRO A 11 4.87 3.20 -0.98
C PRO A 11 5.47 4.40 -0.23
N GLY A 12 4.86 4.66 0.93
CA GLY A 12 5.37 5.47 2.02
C GLY A 12 6.19 4.63 3.00
N VAL A 13 6.57 5.25 4.12
CA VAL A 13 7.35 4.59 5.18
C VAL A 13 6.66 3.36 5.78
N ASP A 14 5.39 3.45 6.09
CA ASP A 14 4.54 2.39 6.65
C ASP A 14 4.17 1.32 5.61
N ASP A 15 3.87 1.69 4.36
CA ASP A 15 3.72 0.73 3.25
C ASP A 15 4.95 -0.18 3.10
N THR A 16 6.15 0.42 3.16
CA THR A 16 7.40 -0.33 3.12
C THR A 16 7.46 -1.38 4.24
N MET A 17 6.99 -1.03 5.44
CA MET A 17 6.91 -1.98 6.56
C MET A 17 5.89 -3.10 6.28
N ALA A 18 4.72 -2.77 5.73
CA ALA A 18 3.69 -3.74 5.37
C ALA A 18 4.17 -4.73 4.30
N ILE A 19 4.80 -4.22 3.24
CA ILE A 19 5.39 -5.03 2.16
C ILE A 19 6.47 -5.97 2.72
N PHE A 20 7.42 -5.43 3.49
CA PHE A 20 8.50 -6.24 4.07
C PHE A 20 7.99 -7.27 5.07
N PHE A 21 6.96 -6.95 5.86
CA PHE A 21 6.29 -7.90 6.74
C PHE A 21 5.65 -9.03 5.93
N ALA A 22 4.90 -8.70 4.88
CA ALA A 22 4.25 -9.67 4.02
C ALA A 22 5.26 -10.62 3.34
N LEU A 23 6.34 -10.07 2.79
CA LEU A 23 7.41 -10.86 2.14
C LEU A 23 8.16 -11.80 3.09
N LYS A 24 8.12 -11.55 4.39
CA LYS A 24 8.74 -12.39 5.42
C LYS A 24 7.76 -13.32 6.13
N SER A 25 6.47 -13.21 5.85
CA SER A 25 5.47 -14.12 6.41
C SER A 25 5.41 -15.42 5.60
N PRO A 26 5.61 -16.59 6.21
CA PRO A 26 5.44 -17.88 5.52
C PRO A 26 3.96 -18.20 5.23
N GLU A 27 3.04 -17.43 5.79
CA GLU A 27 1.60 -17.59 5.61
C GLU A 27 1.08 -16.89 4.36
N LEU A 28 1.90 -16.00 3.76
CA LEU A 28 1.52 -15.15 2.64
C LEU A 28 2.38 -15.46 1.41
N ASP A 29 1.72 -15.49 0.26
CA ASP A 29 2.34 -15.57 -1.05
C ASP A 29 2.04 -14.25 -1.78
N VAL A 30 3.01 -13.33 -1.76
CA VAL A 30 2.88 -12.03 -2.43
C VAL A 30 3.11 -12.25 -3.93
N ILE A 31 2.02 -12.23 -4.70
CA ILE A 31 2.06 -12.53 -6.14
C ILE A 31 2.22 -11.28 -7.01
N GLY A 32 2.07 -10.10 -6.43
CA GLY A 32 2.27 -8.83 -7.12
C GLY A 32 2.03 -7.62 -6.23
N LEU A 33 2.62 -6.49 -6.63
CA LEU A 33 2.28 -5.18 -6.11
C LEU A 33 1.59 -4.36 -7.19
N THR A 34 0.55 -3.63 -6.80
CA THR A 34 0.00 -2.55 -7.61
C THR A 34 0.26 -1.23 -6.91
N THR A 35 0.55 -0.17 -7.68
CA THR A 35 0.91 1.13 -7.10
C THR A 35 -0.11 2.21 -7.41
N ILE A 36 -0.32 3.11 -6.45
CA ILE A 36 -1.26 4.23 -6.56
C ILE A 36 -0.65 5.51 -5.98
N PHE A 37 -1.31 6.66 -6.19
CA PHE A 37 -0.97 7.92 -5.56
C PHE A 37 -1.43 7.94 -4.09
N GLY A 38 -0.89 8.84 -3.28
CA GLY A 38 -1.34 9.10 -1.91
C GLY A 38 -0.24 9.73 -1.07
N ASN A 39 0.60 8.91 -0.44
CA ASN A 39 1.80 9.34 0.26
C ASN A 39 2.78 10.03 -0.69
N VAL A 40 2.86 9.54 -1.93
CA VAL A 40 3.64 10.08 -3.04
C VAL A 40 2.82 10.07 -4.34
N HIS A 41 3.35 10.65 -5.42
CA HIS A 41 2.77 10.46 -6.76
C HIS A 41 2.95 9.03 -7.25
N THR A 42 2.01 8.52 -8.07
CA THR A 42 2.03 7.13 -8.57
C THR A 42 3.36 6.75 -9.25
N SER A 43 3.99 7.65 -10.01
CA SER A 43 5.29 7.37 -10.64
C SER A 43 6.41 7.08 -9.64
N LEU A 44 6.44 7.84 -8.53
CA LEU A 44 7.38 7.63 -7.44
C LEU A 44 7.00 6.40 -6.60
N ALA A 45 5.70 6.17 -6.37
CA ALA A 45 5.20 4.95 -5.74
C ALA A 45 5.67 3.70 -6.51
N SER A 46 5.51 3.68 -7.83
CA SER A 46 5.99 2.62 -8.72
C SER A 46 7.50 2.42 -8.63
N THR A 47 8.27 3.52 -8.66
CA THR A 47 9.73 3.48 -8.49
C THR A 47 10.14 2.89 -7.14
N ASN A 48 9.45 3.29 -6.07
CA ASN A 48 9.69 2.79 -4.73
C ASN A 48 9.33 1.30 -4.62
N ALA A 49 8.17 0.87 -5.10
CA ALA A 49 7.78 -0.55 -5.10
C ALA A 49 8.81 -1.45 -5.78
N VAL A 50 9.29 -1.07 -6.98
CA VAL A 50 10.37 -1.82 -7.66
C VAL A 50 11.64 -1.86 -6.81
N ARG A 51 12.06 -0.73 -6.24
CA ARG A 51 13.22 -0.67 -5.35
C ARG A 51 13.05 -1.58 -4.13
N LEU A 52 11.87 -1.63 -3.53
CA LEU A 52 11.58 -2.49 -2.38
C LEU A 52 11.71 -3.97 -2.75
N MET A 53 11.27 -4.38 -3.95
CA MET A 53 11.49 -5.75 -4.44
C MET A 53 12.97 -6.06 -4.64
N GLU A 54 13.78 -5.09 -5.12
CA GLU A 54 15.23 -5.26 -5.22
C GLU A 54 15.92 -5.38 -3.85
N ILE A 55 15.54 -4.54 -2.88
CA ILE A 55 16.06 -4.59 -1.51
C ILE A 55 15.70 -5.93 -0.85
N ALA A 56 14.50 -6.44 -1.13
CA ALA A 56 14.01 -7.68 -0.57
C ALA A 56 14.58 -8.94 -1.24
N ASP A 57 15.33 -8.79 -2.35
CA ASP A 57 15.77 -9.88 -3.22
C ASP A 57 14.60 -10.72 -3.76
N ARG A 58 13.52 -10.03 -4.17
CA ARG A 58 12.27 -10.61 -4.68
C ARG A 58 11.86 -10.00 -6.03
N ARG A 59 12.83 -9.86 -6.93
CA ARG A 59 12.66 -9.19 -8.24
C ARG A 59 11.69 -9.91 -9.18
N GLU A 60 11.36 -11.17 -8.89
CA GLU A 60 10.39 -11.96 -9.64
C GLU A 60 8.94 -11.55 -9.36
N ILE A 61 8.67 -10.82 -8.27
CA ILE A 61 7.34 -10.30 -7.96
C ILE A 61 7.07 -9.08 -8.86
N PRO A 62 6.02 -9.11 -9.70
CA PRO A 62 5.69 -8.02 -10.59
C PRO A 62 5.18 -6.78 -9.82
N VAL A 63 5.45 -5.61 -10.39
CA VAL A 63 4.89 -4.33 -9.96
C VAL A 63 4.11 -3.74 -11.13
N ALA A 64 2.82 -3.49 -10.98
CA ALA A 64 2.00 -2.84 -12.01
C ALA A 64 1.61 -1.42 -11.57
N SER A 65 1.82 -0.44 -12.45
CA SER A 65 1.54 0.96 -12.13
C SER A 65 0.05 1.26 -12.29
N GLY A 66 -0.53 1.92 -11.30
CA GLY A 66 -1.91 2.39 -11.33
C GLY A 66 -2.08 3.76 -11.97
N VAL A 67 -3.28 4.31 -11.79
CA VAL A 67 -3.64 5.65 -12.27
C VAL A 67 -3.00 6.74 -11.43
N ALA A 68 -2.93 7.95 -11.98
CA ALA A 68 -2.29 9.11 -11.34
C ALA A 68 -3.25 9.96 -10.49
N ASP A 69 -4.56 9.80 -10.69
CA ASP A 69 -5.59 10.69 -10.17
C ASP A 69 -6.79 9.92 -9.62
N PRO A 70 -7.47 10.46 -8.60
CA PRO A 70 -8.78 9.98 -8.14
C PRO A 70 -9.81 9.92 -9.27
N LEU A 71 -10.87 9.14 -9.08
CA LEU A 71 -11.89 8.92 -10.11
C LEU A 71 -12.56 10.20 -10.64
N THR A 72 -12.74 11.21 -9.79
CA THR A 72 -13.57 12.39 -10.09
C THR A 72 -12.80 13.70 -10.15
N ARG A 73 -11.51 13.69 -9.81
CA ARG A 73 -10.71 14.92 -9.66
C ARG A 73 -9.22 14.64 -9.80
N ALA A 74 -8.45 15.68 -10.05
CA ALA A 74 -6.99 15.60 -9.99
C ALA A 74 -6.51 15.31 -8.56
N PHE A 75 -5.40 14.59 -8.44
CA PHE A 75 -4.77 14.31 -7.16
C PHE A 75 -4.29 15.62 -6.51
N GLY A 76 -4.64 15.82 -5.24
CA GLY A 76 -4.38 17.06 -4.50
C GLY A 76 -2.93 17.31 -4.11
N GLY A 77 -2.07 16.30 -4.30
CA GLY A 77 -0.65 16.35 -3.97
C GLY A 77 -0.27 15.43 -2.80
N PRO A 78 1.00 15.01 -2.74
CA PRO A 78 1.52 14.08 -1.75
C PRO A 78 1.69 14.73 -0.37
N VAL A 79 2.09 13.92 0.62
CA VAL A 79 2.31 14.34 2.02
C VAL A 79 3.78 14.16 2.44
N PRO A 80 4.73 14.89 1.83
CA PRO A 80 6.17 14.71 2.09
C PRO A 80 6.58 15.06 3.52
N TYR A 81 5.78 15.87 4.22
CA TYR A 81 5.97 16.17 5.64
C TYR A 81 5.76 14.95 6.56
N VAL A 82 5.10 13.89 6.07
CA VAL A 82 4.93 12.61 6.79
C VAL A 82 5.91 11.55 6.27
N HIS A 83 6.01 11.34 4.95
CA HIS A 83 6.78 10.22 4.37
C HIS A 83 8.12 10.63 3.74
N GLY A 84 8.42 11.92 3.65
CA GLY A 84 9.59 12.46 2.93
C GLY A 84 9.27 12.78 1.47
N ASP A 85 10.10 13.60 0.83
CA ASP A 85 9.99 13.97 -0.59
C ASP A 85 10.17 12.75 -1.51
N ASP A 86 10.93 11.76 -1.06
CA ASP A 86 11.11 10.47 -1.74
C ASP A 86 10.12 9.39 -1.31
N GLY A 87 9.20 9.69 -0.38
CA GLY A 87 8.29 8.72 0.25
C GLY A 87 8.97 7.71 1.17
N GLN A 88 10.29 7.81 1.36
CA GLN A 88 11.13 6.85 2.07
C GLN A 88 12.01 7.56 3.10
N GLY A 89 11.49 8.61 3.74
CA GLY A 89 12.18 9.31 4.83
C GLY A 89 13.42 10.09 4.38
N ASN A 90 13.44 10.58 3.14
CA ASN A 90 14.50 11.43 2.57
C ASN A 90 15.88 10.77 2.54
N ILE A 91 15.93 9.47 2.26
CA ILE A 91 17.19 8.73 2.15
C ILE A 91 17.79 8.79 0.74
N PHE A 92 16.99 9.21 -0.26
CA PHE A 92 17.37 9.49 -1.65
C PHE A 92 18.24 8.40 -2.28
N LEU A 93 17.76 7.16 -2.25
CA LEU A 93 18.45 6.05 -2.89
C LEU A 93 18.52 6.23 -4.41
N PRO A 94 19.55 5.68 -5.08
CA PRO A 94 19.61 5.64 -6.54
C PRO A 94 18.37 4.97 -7.15
N PRO A 95 18.01 5.30 -8.41
CA PRO A 95 16.95 4.59 -9.12
C PRO A 95 17.18 3.07 -9.12
N PRO A 96 16.11 2.25 -8.99
CA PRO A 96 16.24 0.81 -9.16
C PRO A 96 16.62 0.45 -10.60
N GLN A 97 17.07 -0.79 -10.82
CA GLN A 97 17.39 -1.31 -12.15
C GLN A 97 16.15 -1.80 -12.89
N GLY A 98 15.16 -2.30 -12.14
CA GLY A 98 13.90 -2.78 -12.69
C GLY A 98 12.95 -1.65 -13.12
N GLN A 99 11.84 -2.06 -13.72
CA GLN A 99 10.74 -1.19 -14.10
C GLN A 99 9.41 -1.90 -13.83
N PRO A 100 8.32 -1.16 -13.61
CA PRO A 100 6.98 -1.74 -13.57
C PRO A 100 6.64 -2.49 -14.86
N LEU A 101 5.65 -3.37 -14.78
CA LEU A 101 5.03 -3.99 -15.94
C LEU A 101 4.47 -2.94 -16.89
N ASP A 102 4.50 -3.25 -18.19
CA ASP A 102 3.73 -2.53 -19.21
C ASP A 102 2.27 -3.03 -19.21
N GLN A 103 1.64 -2.92 -18.04
CA GLN A 103 0.28 -3.33 -17.76
C GLN A 103 -0.27 -2.43 -16.65
N SER A 104 -1.52 -1.98 -16.78
CA SER A 104 -2.16 -1.19 -15.72
C SER A 104 -2.40 -2.03 -14.47
N ALA A 105 -2.37 -1.41 -13.29
CA ALA A 105 -2.71 -2.08 -12.04
C ALA A 105 -4.10 -2.74 -12.06
N ALA A 106 -5.09 -2.08 -12.66
CA ALA A 106 -6.45 -2.60 -12.75
C ALA A 106 -6.50 -3.86 -13.63
N ASP A 107 -5.85 -3.85 -14.80
CA ASP A 107 -5.78 -5.02 -15.68
C ASP A 107 -5.02 -6.17 -15.01
N PHE A 108 -3.92 -5.88 -14.31
CA PHE A 108 -3.17 -6.88 -13.55
C PHE A 108 -4.04 -7.55 -12.47
N ILE A 109 -4.79 -6.76 -11.69
CA ILE A 109 -5.72 -7.29 -10.68
C ILE A 109 -6.77 -8.19 -11.33
N ILE A 110 -7.40 -7.73 -12.42
CA ILE A 110 -8.42 -8.51 -13.15
C ILE A 110 -7.83 -9.83 -13.63
N GLU A 111 -6.68 -9.79 -14.30
CA GLU A 111 -6.02 -10.99 -14.82
C GLU A 111 -5.73 -12.00 -13.71
N GLN A 112 -5.13 -11.55 -12.61
CA GLN A 112 -4.75 -12.44 -11.51
C GLN A 112 -5.96 -13.03 -10.79
N VAL A 113 -6.99 -12.22 -10.51
CA VAL A 113 -8.22 -12.68 -9.84
C VAL A 113 -8.99 -13.65 -10.72
N MET A 114 -9.18 -13.33 -12.00
CA MET A 114 -9.97 -14.16 -12.91
C MET A 114 -9.27 -15.48 -13.26
N SER A 115 -7.93 -15.51 -13.19
CA SER A 115 -7.15 -16.74 -13.38
C SER A 115 -7.10 -17.63 -12.14
N HIS A 116 -7.46 -17.10 -10.96
CA HIS A 116 -7.40 -17.80 -9.67
C HIS A 116 -8.67 -17.54 -8.83
N PRO A 117 -9.86 -17.90 -9.33
CA PRO A 117 -11.11 -17.58 -8.67
C PRO A 117 -11.19 -18.19 -7.27
N GLY A 118 -11.51 -17.35 -6.28
CA GLY A 118 -11.63 -17.70 -4.86
C GLY A 118 -10.29 -17.80 -4.10
N GLU A 119 -9.15 -17.55 -4.75
CA GLU A 119 -7.83 -17.71 -4.11
C GLU A 119 -7.17 -16.39 -3.69
N ILE A 120 -7.43 -15.30 -4.43
CA ILE A 120 -6.69 -14.03 -4.27
C ILE A 120 -7.33 -13.17 -3.19
N THR A 121 -6.52 -12.75 -2.21
CA THR A 121 -6.88 -11.68 -1.28
C THR A 121 -6.28 -10.36 -1.74
N LEU A 122 -7.11 -9.34 -1.89
CA LEU A 122 -6.64 -7.98 -2.20
C LEU A 122 -6.34 -7.26 -0.89
N VAL A 123 -5.16 -6.65 -0.79
CA VAL A 123 -4.70 -5.92 0.41
C VAL A 123 -4.37 -4.48 0.03
N PRO A 124 -5.37 -3.63 -0.22
CA PRO A 124 -5.12 -2.21 -0.44
C PRO A 124 -4.74 -1.51 0.86
N VAL A 125 -3.57 -0.87 0.83
CA VAL A 125 -3.01 -0.03 1.90
C VAL A 125 -2.84 1.43 1.48
N GLY A 126 -3.27 1.78 0.27
CA GLY A 126 -3.40 3.15 -0.25
C GLY A 126 -4.83 3.50 -0.70
N PRO A 127 -5.03 4.61 -1.43
CA PRO A 127 -6.31 4.97 -2.03
C PRO A 127 -6.88 3.89 -2.95
N LEU A 128 -8.20 3.67 -2.87
CA LEU A 128 -8.87 2.50 -3.46
C LEU A 128 -9.14 2.59 -4.97
N THR A 129 -8.53 3.55 -5.67
CA THR A 129 -8.83 3.87 -7.07
C THR A 129 -8.53 2.70 -8.01
N ASN A 130 -7.41 2.02 -7.85
CA ASN A 130 -7.08 0.84 -8.67
C ASN A 130 -8.12 -0.27 -8.47
N ILE A 131 -8.50 -0.54 -7.22
CA ILE A 131 -9.48 -1.57 -6.86
C ILE A 131 -10.86 -1.23 -7.45
N ALA A 132 -11.29 0.03 -7.33
CA ALA A 132 -12.56 0.50 -7.89
C ALA A 132 -12.56 0.44 -9.43
N LEU A 133 -11.44 0.77 -10.09
CA LEU A 133 -11.31 0.66 -11.54
C LEU A 133 -11.36 -0.80 -12.00
N ALA A 134 -10.64 -1.70 -11.32
CA ALA A 134 -10.69 -3.13 -11.61
C ALA A 134 -12.13 -3.66 -11.51
N LEU A 135 -12.83 -3.29 -10.44
CA LEU A 135 -14.24 -3.66 -10.22
C LEU A 135 -15.16 -3.12 -11.30
N ARG A 136 -14.96 -1.87 -11.75
CA ARG A 136 -15.80 -1.27 -12.79
C ARG A 136 -15.55 -1.87 -14.17
N LEU A 137 -14.31 -2.23 -14.47
CA LEU A 137 -13.93 -2.85 -15.74
C LEU A 137 -14.38 -4.31 -15.81
N GLU A 138 -14.27 -5.05 -14.70
CA GLU A 138 -14.71 -6.43 -14.59
C GLU A 138 -15.47 -6.68 -13.27
N PRO A 139 -16.79 -6.46 -13.23
CA PRO A 139 -17.58 -6.63 -12.01
C PRO A 139 -17.53 -8.03 -11.40
N ARG A 140 -17.23 -9.07 -12.20
CA ARG A 140 -17.13 -10.46 -11.72
C ARG A 140 -15.95 -10.67 -10.79
N ILE A 141 -14.98 -9.75 -10.69
CA ILE A 141 -13.92 -9.87 -9.69
C ILE A 141 -14.50 -9.91 -8.27
N ALA A 142 -15.63 -9.26 -8.01
CA ALA A 142 -16.27 -9.29 -6.69
C ALA A 142 -16.72 -10.68 -6.25
N GLU A 143 -17.05 -11.55 -7.20
CA GLU A 143 -17.41 -12.95 -6.95
C GLU A 143 -16.19 -13.87 -6.83
N ASN A 144 -15.04 -13.44 -7.38
CA ASN A 144 -13.84 -14.26 -7.54
C ASN A 144 -12.69 -13.87 -6.61
N VAL A 145 -12.73 -12.73 -5.93
CA VAL A 145 -11.79 -12.45 -4.84
C VAL A 145 -12.17 -13.28 -3.61
N HIS A 146 -11.16 -13.77 -2.89
CA HIS A 146 -11.39 -14.42 -1.60
C HIS A 146 -11.89 -13.42 -0.56
N GLU A 147 -11.19 -12.29 -0.41
CA GLU A 147 -11.58 -11.15 0.44
C GLU A 147 -10.80 -9.89 0.04
N VAL A 148 -11.25 -8.74 0.51
CA VAL A 148 -10.56 -7.45 0.41
C VAL A 148 -10.24 -6.95 1.82
N VAL A 149 -8.97 -6.80 2.16
CA VAL A 149 -8.50 -6.32 3.47
C VAL A 149 -7.92 -4.93 3.33
N ILE A 150 -8.69 -3.92 3.74
CA ILE A 150 -8.39 -2.51 3.50
C ILE A 150 -7.72 -1.90 4.73
N MET A 151 -6.56 -1.27 4.57
CA MET A 151 -6.10 -0.26 5.53
C MET A 151 -6.68 1.09 5.12
N GLY A 152 -7.60 1.60 5.93
CA GLY A 152 -8.27 2.86 5.66
C GLY A 152 -9.52 3.07 6.50
N GLY A 153 -9.95 4.31 6.60
CA GLY A 153 -11.15 4.71 7.33
C GLY A 153 -10.96 4.88 8.84
N ASN A 154 -11.96 5.48 9.47
CA ASN A 154 -12.02 5.77 10.90
C ASN A 154 -13.48 5.70 11.35
N ALA A 155 -13.85 4.67 12.12
CA ALA A 155 -15.25 4.36 12.44
C ALA A 155 -15.74 5.06 13.70
N ILE A 156 -14.96 4.97 14.78
CA ILE A 156 -15.29 5.45 16.13
C ILE A 156 -14.19 6.36 16.71
N VAL A 157 -13.21 6.74 15.90
CA VAL A 157 -12.14 7.70 16.22
C VAL A 157 -12.06 8.82 15.18
N PRO A 158 -11.43 9.97 15.52
CA PRO A 158 -11.16 11.02 14.55
C PRO A 158 -10.26 10.55 13.39
N GLY A 159 -10.41 11.21 12.24
CA GLY A 159 -9.55 11.01 11.07
C GLY A 159 -8.17 11.68 11.21
N ASN A 160 -7.25 11.33 10.30
CA ASN A 160 -5.89 11.88 10.26
C ASN A 160 -5.69 12.93 9.14
N ALA A 161 -6.45 12.87 8.05
CA ALA A 161 -6.38 13.84 6.96
C ALA A 161 -7.38 14.99 7.13
N SER A 162 -8.45 14.75 7.89
CA SER A 162 -9.30 15.76 8.52
C SER A 162 -9.90 15.15 9.79
N PRO A 163 -10.53 15.94 10.69
CA PRO A 163 -11.18 15.38 11.87
C PRO A 163 -12.20 14.27 11.57
N ALA A 164 -12.77 14.25 10.38
CA ALA A 164 -13.79 13.29 9.96
C ALA A 164 -13.30 12.18 9.01
N ALA A 165 -12.08 12.30 8.45
CA ALA A 165 -11.66 11.42 7.36
C ALA A 165 -10.20 10.99 7.46
N GLU A 166 -10.00 9.69 7.29
CA GLU A 166 -8.71 9.04 7.08
C GLU A 166 -8.18 9.30 5.66
N ALA A 167 -6.85 9.37 5.51
CA ALA A 167 -6.13 9.77 4.30
C ALA A 167 -6.47 8.96 3.05
N ASN A 168 -6.41 7.62 3.10
CA ASN A 168 -6.67 6.75 1.95
C ASN A 168 -8.09 6.93 1.44
N ILE A 169 -9.07 6.93 2.35
CA ILE A 169 -10.48 7.16 2.00
C ILE A 169 -10.70 8.59 1.50
N ARG A 170 -10.05 9.59 2.10
CA ARG A 170 -10.18 10.99 1.67
C ARG A 170 -9.58 11.22 0.29
N ASN A 171 -8.53 10.49 -0.07
CA ASN A 171 -7.85 10.66 -1.35
C ASN A 171 -8.75 10.27 -2.53
N ASP A 172 -9.59 9.26 -2.39
CA ASP A 172 -10.63 8.92 -3.38
C ASP A 172 -11.88 8.33 -2.71
N PRO A 173 -12.77 9.17 -2.17
CA PRO A 173 -13.95 8.69 -1.45
C PRO A 173 -14.97 8.04 -2.39
N GLU A 174 -15.02 8.42 -3.66
CA GLU A 174 -15.88 7.79 -4.66
C GLU A 174 -15.41 6.37 -4.99
N ALA A 175 -14.09 6.14 -5.10
CA ALA A 175 -13.56 4.79 -5.21
C ALA A 175 -13.85 3.97 -3.95
N ALA A 176 -13.71 4.56 -2.76
CA ALA A 176 -14.03 3.89 -1.52
C ALA A 176 -15.50 3.47 -1.44
N ASP A 177 -16.44 4.35 -1.79
CA ASP A 177 -17.88 4.04 -1.81
C ASP A 177 -18.20 2.84 -2.73
N LEU A 178 -17.61 2.83 -3.94
CA LEU A 178 -17.73 1.69 -4.86
C LEU A 178 -17.19 0.40 -4.25
N VAL A 179 -16.03 0.46 -3.60
CA VAL A 179 -15.38 -0.73 -3.03
C VAL A 179 -16.13 -1.25 -1.80
N PHE A 180 -16.59 -0.39 -0.90
CA PHE A 180 -17.38 -0.81 0.25
C PHE A 180 -18.79 -1.29 -0.14
N GLY A 181 -19.36 -0.75 -1.22
CA GLY A 181 -20.69 -1.10 -1.72
C GLY A 181 -20.75 -2.37 -2.59
N ALA A 182 -19.60 -2.94 -2.97
CA ALA A 182 -19.53 -4.11 -3.83
C ALA A 182 -19.83 -5.43 -3.09
N PRO A 183 -20.33 -6.47 -3.79
CA PRO A 183 -20.77 -7.73 -3.17
C PRO A 183 -19.60 -8.70 -2.87
N TRP A 184 -18.52 -8.23 -2.27
CA TRP A 184 -17.39 -9.06 -1.79
C TRP A 184 -17.24 -8.98 -0.26
N GLN A 185 -16.45 -9.88 0.32
CA GLN A 185 -16.12 -9.81 1.75
C GLN A 185 -15.07 -8.71 1.99
N VAL A 186 -15.43 -7.67 2.73
CA VAL A 186 -14.51 -6.59 3.13
C VAL A 186 -14.14 -6.70 4.61
N THR A 187 -12.86 -6.56 4.91
CA THR A 187 -12.35 -6.29 6.26
C THR A 187 -11.71 -4.91 6.26
N MET A 188 -12.24 -3.99 7.07
CA MET A 188 -11.68 -2.65 7.24
C MET A 188 -10.78 -2.59 8.48
N VAL A 189 -9.52 -2.25 8.28
CA VAL A 189 -8.51 -2.01 9.32
C VAL A 189 -8.25 -0.50 9.40
N GLY A 190 -9.18 0.20 10.02
CA GLY A 190 -9.13 1.66 10.17
C GLY A 190 -8.30 2.16 11.35
N LEU A 191 -8.28 3.47 11.54
CA LEU A 191 -7.52 4.16 12.60
C LEU A 191 -7.86 3.67 14.01
N ASP A 192 -9.08 3.18 14.22
CA ASP A 192 -9.57 2.57 15.47
C ASP A 192 -8.76 1.35 15.91
N VAL A 193 -8.09 0.71 14.95
CA VAL A 193 -7.23 -0.45 15.12
C VAL A 193 -5.77 -0.04 15.01
N THR A 194 -5.39 0.66 13.93
CA THR A 194 -3.98 0.93 13.62
C THR A 194 -3.31 1.84 14.63
N HIS A 195 -4.02 2.83 15.19
CA HIS A 195 -3.45 3.73 16.22
C HIS A 195 -3.12 3.03 17.55
N LYS A 196 -3.59 1.80 17.76
CA LYS A 196 -3.23 0.99 18.95
C LYS A 196 -1.86 0.33 18.80
N VAL A 197 -1.31 0.25 17.58
CA VAL A 197 -0.03 -0.38 17.28
C VAL A 197 1.03 0.69 17.12
N ASN A 198 1.99 0.73 18.03
CA ASN A 198 3.04 1.74 18.04
C ASN A 198 4.43 1.11 18.03
N MET A 199 5.32 1.66 17.21
CA MET A 199 6.71 1.26 17.19
C MET A 199 7.58 2.19 18.04
N THR A 200 8.23 1.62 19.07
CA THR A 200 9.03 2.39 20.03
C THR A 200 10.45 2.65 19.50
N ARG A 201 11.16 3.60 20.12
CA ARG A 201 12.60 3.82 19.88
C ARG A 201 13.43 2.55 20.08
N LYS A 202 13.09 1.74 21.09
CA LYS A 202 13.75 0.45 21.36
C LYS A 202 13.60 -0.53 20.20
N HIS A 203 12.43 -0.55 19.53
CA HIS A 203 12.25 -1.37 18.33
C HIS A 203 13.18 -0.92 17.20
N LEU A 204 13.31 0.40 16.95
CA LEU A 204 14.20 0.93 15.92
C LEU A 204 15.69 0.69 16.21
N GLU A 205 16.10 0.86 17.46
CA GLU A 205 17.45 0.52 17.91
C GLU A 205 17.74 -0.96 17.64
N HIS A 206 16.78 -1.83 17.94
CA HIS A 206 16.89 -3.25 17.62
C HIS A 206 17.01 -3.52 16.12
N TYR A 207 16.18 -2.92 15.26
CA TYR A 207 16.27 -3.08 13.80
C TYR A 207 17.66 -2.72 13.26
N SER A 208 18.30 -1.69 13.81
CA SER A 208 19.67 -1.28 13.44
C SER A 208 20.73 -2.34 13.74
N THR A 209 20.46 -3.26 14.66
CA THR A 209 21.38 -4.36 15.02
C THR A 209 21.20 -5.62 14.16
N ILE A 210 20.10 -5.71 13.40
CA ILE A 210 19.79 -6.88 12.59
C ILE A 210 20.55 -6.79 11.28
N ASN A 211 21.32 -7.84 10.96
CA ASN A 211 21.99 -7.95 9.66
C ASN A 211 21.01 -8.41 8.57
N SER A 212 20.10 -7.51 8.19
CA SER A 212 19.12 -7.72 7.12
C SER A 212 18.92 -6.42 6.33
N PRO A 213 18.95 -6.46 4.97
CA PRO A 213 18.70 -5.27 4.16
C PRO A 213 17.36 -4.59 4.47
N LEU A 214 16.32 -5.38 4.74
CA LEU A 214 14.98 -4.87 5.07
C LEU A 214 14.98 -4.14 6.41
N ALA A 215 15.60 -4.74 7.44
CA ALA A 215 15.70 -4.13 8.76
C ALA A 215 16.51 -2.83 8.73
N GLN A 216 17.63 -2.83 8.01
CA GLN A 216 18.46 -1.64 7.82
C GLN A 216 17.75 -0.54 7.05
N HIS A 217 16.94 -0.89 6.05
CA HIS A 217 16.11 0.07 5.32
C HIS A 217 15.04 0.68 6.24
N ILE A 218 14.29 -0.14 6.98
CA ILE A 218 13.30 0.35 7.98
C ILE A 218 13.96 1.30 8.99
N ALA A 219 15.12 0.93 9.53
CA ALA A 219 15.85 1.75 10.50
C ALA A 219 16.25 3.13 9.96
N ARG A 220 16.43 3.26 8.64
CA ARG A 220 16.79 4.53 7.97
C ARG A 220 15.58 5.42 7.66
N ILE A 221 14.45 4.84 7.29
CA ILE A 221 13.28 5.62 6.81
C ILE A 221 12.34 6.04 7.94
N VAL A 222 12.21 5.22 9.00
CA VAL A 222 11.24 5.47 10.08
C VAL A 222 11.54 6.69 10.94
N PRO A 223 12.80 7.08 11.21
CA PRO A 223 13.07 8.30 12.00
C PRO A 223 12.32 9.53 11.49
N HIS A 224 12.25 9.75 10.17
CA HIS A 224 11.49 10.85 9.56
C HIS A 224 10.00 10.76 9.86
N TYR A 225 9.41 9.57 9.68
CA TYR A 225 7.99 9.32 9.93
C TYR A 225 7.63 9.53 11.41
N ARG A 226 8.47 9.04 12.33
CA ARG A 226 8.25 9.21 13.77
C ARG A 226 8.37 10.68 14.21
N ASP A 227 9.30 11.42 13.63
CA ASP A 227 9.48 12.84 13.92
C ASP A 227 8.21 13.66 13.64
N PHE A 228 7.40 13.26 12.66
CA PHE A 228 6.08 13.86 12.42
C PHE A 228 5.15 13.63 13.63
N PHE A 229 4.96 12.38 14.05
CA PHE A 229 4.08 12.03 15.18
C PHE A 229 4.56 12.52 16.54
N GLU A 230 5.87 12.74 16.75
CA GLU A 230 6.38 13.31 18.00
C GLU A 230 6.16 14.84 18.08
N ARG A 231 5.89 15.51 16.95
CA ARG A 231 5.72 16.99 16.87
C ARG A 231 4.26 17.44 16.81
N THR A 232 3.32 16.53 16.56
CA THR A 232 1.88 16.79 16.39
C THR A 232 1.06 16.12 17.49
#